data_AF-A0AAW1R2W1-F1
#
_entry.id   AF-A0AAW1R2W1-F1
#
_cell.length_a   1.000
_cell.length_b   1.000
_cell.length_c   1.000
_cell.angle_alpha   90.00
_cell.angle_beta   90.00
_cell.angle_gamma   90.00
#
_symmetry.space_group_name_H-M   'P 1'
#
loop_
_entity.id
_entity.type
_entity.pdbx_description
1 polymer ?
#
loop_
_entity_poly.entity_id
_entity_poly.type
_entity_poly.pdbx_seq_one_letter_code
_entity_poly.pdbx_strand_id
1 'polypeptide(L)'
;MASNSEQLERKAAGRVIAAAEDCRIAAWQAERDARDQATAEAAAAAAAARELEVAALRAQQERALDRRSELDELRARRWQAAADRQWRAKERAESEHIAGIHADLAAAREAQAAEKADAARAAAAAGAAEAASSAAAAASARAERDEQEHAAAAAQRQHAAVLREQMAANAERARAAREAARTEGTEARARQAAHQAAIEVAVEPVRVAVRSPGHFIEGFEHTFDDCLWRGKRFTCEFTNTTDPTAVEAADALLYHAPNVCAGVPTQERPMRRRRGQPLVVYSMESTGYYPCLDSPTFMNQFDLEMTYRLSSQIPLSYLRTDQLAAFFPERGTEGLGFEGREAAAAFVQSNCKVPSGRTELVANLMSFGDVAVHSYGKCLNSGNRSLAEGESKMDVFRRYRFCIAMENTIAHDYITEKLWDALAAGCVPIYYGAPNVARYLPAANAIVDYRALGSPAALRLELQRLNSDARAWEAKVAWHAKPLTALAPGFRRLARLVSTSHAQCELCARLVDRRLNDMRAEDAHRRAWGMPSGPPSDVLNVTAMATAAENLGALMSHVQVALAEA
;
A
#
# COMPACT_ATOMS: atom_id res chain seq x y z
N MET A 1 20.06 -104.62 43.79
CA MET A 1 20.56 -104.38 42.42
C MET A 1 19.47 -103.93 41.42
N ALA A 2 18.16 -104.16 41.65
CA ALA A 2 17.11 -103.80 40.69
C ALA A 2 16.83 -102.28 40.52
N SER A 3 17.00 -101.47 41.57
CA SER A 3 16.64 -100.03 41.56
C SER A 3 17.56 -99.13 40.72
N ASN A 4 18.83 -99.50 40.52
CA ASN A 4 19.79 -98.68 39.77
C ASN A 4 19.65 -98.87 38.24
N SER A 5 19.24 -100.07 37.81
CA SER A 5 19.00 -100.40 36.39
C SER A 5 17.84 -99.58 35.83
N GLU A 6 16.73 -99.50 36.56
CA GLU A 6 15.54 -98.74 36.13
C GLU A 6 15.80 -97.22 36.07
N GLN A 7 16.65 -96.68 36.97
CA GLN A 7 17.06 -95.28 36.90
C GLN A 7 17.96 -94.97 35.69
N LEU A 8 18.81 -95.92 35.28
CA LEU A 8 19.64 -95.78 34.07
C LEU A 8 18.79 -95.79 32.80
N GLU A 9 17.79 -96.67 32.73
CA GLU A 9 16.84 -96.72 31.61
C GLU A 9 15.99 -95.45 31.51
N ARG A 10 15.49 -94.91 32.64
CA ARG A 10 14.77 -93.61 32.65
C ARG A 10 15.66 -92.44 32.20
N LYS A 11 16.94 -92.42 32.60
CA LYS A 11 17.90 -91.40 32.13
C LYS A 11 18.22 -91.56 30.63
N ALA A 12 18.32 -92.79 30.13
CA ALA A 12 18.50 -93.06 28.71
C ALA A 12 17.28 -92.59 27.90
N ALA A 13 16.06 -92.89 28.34
CA ALA A 13 14.84 -92.41 27.71
C ALA A 13 14.73 -90.87 27.73
N GLY A 14 15.09 -90.22 28.83
CA GLY A 14 15.13 -88.76 28.92
C GLY A 14 16.12 -88.11 27.96
N ARG A 15 17.29 -88.73 27.73
CA ARG A 15 18.26 -88.25 26.72
C ARG A 15 17.74 -88.38 25.29
N VAL A 16 17.00 -89.46 24.99
CA VAL A 16 16.38 -89.64 23.67
C VAL A 16 15.30 -88.59 23.41
N ILE A 17 14.50 -88.25 24.42
CA ILE A 17 13.47 -87.21 24.32
C ILE A 17 14.13 -85.83 24.10
N ALA A 18 15.15 -85.48 24.89
CA ALA A 18 15.88 -84.22 24.74
C ALA A 18 16.53 -84.09 23.35
N ALA A 19 17.18 -85.15 22.85
CA ALA A 19 17.76 -85.14 21.50
C ALA A 19 16.72 -84.99 20.39
N ALA A 20 15.52 -85.56 20.57
CA ALA A 20 14.41 -85.38 19.64
C ALA A 20 13.85 -83.95 19.67
N GLU A 21 13.85 -83.30 20.83
CA GLU A 21 13.44 -81.91 21.01
C GLU A 21 14.46 -80.94 20.40
N ASP A 22 15.76 -81.19 20.60
CA ASP A 22 16.84 -80.44 19.95
C ASP A 22 16.75 -80.51 18.41
N CYS A 23 16.42 -81.68 17.86
CA CYS A 23 16.18 -81.83 16.42
C CYS A 23 14.96 -81.02 15.94
N ARG A 24 13.88 -80.94 16.73
CA ARG A 24 12.72 -80.10 16.40
C ARG A 24 13.04 -78.62 16.45
N ILE A 25 13.81 -78.18 17.45
CA ILE A 25 14.25 -76.78 17.58
C ILE A 25 15.12 -76.39 16.39
N ALA A 26 16.08 -77.24 16.00
CA ALA A 26 16.94 -77.00 14.85
C ALA A 26 16.13 -76.93 13.53
N ALA A 27 15.15 -77.82 13.34
CA ALA A 27 14.28 -77.79 12.18
C ALA A 27 13.43 -76.50 12.12
N TRP A 28 12.87 -76.07 13.26
CA TRP A 28 12.10 -74.83 13.35
C TRP A 28 12.96 -73.58 13.09
N GLN A 29 14.19 -73.55 13.60
CA GLN A 29 15.14 -72.46 13.35
C GLN A 29 15.51 -72.38 11.86
N ALA A 30 15.82 -73.51 11.22
CA ALA A 30 16.11 -73.55 9.79
C ALA A 30 14.92 -73.07 8.94
N GLU A 31 13.70 -73.44 9.32
CA GLU A 31 12.49 -73.01 8.62
C GLU A 31 12.20 -71.51 8.81
N ARG A 32 12.43 -70.97 10.01
CA ARG A 32 12.31 -69.53 10.28
C ARG A 32 13.35 -68.74 9.50
N ASP A 33 14.61 -69.16 9.55
CA ASP A 33 15.71 -68.48 8.85
C ASP A 33 15.49 -68.49 7.33
N ALA A 34 14.92 -69.57 6.77
CA ALA A 34 14.49 -69.61 5.37
C ALA A 34 13.35 -68.63 5.04
N ARG A 35 12.37 -68.46 5.95
CA ARG A 35 11.30 -67.47 5.80
C ARG A 35 11.82 -66.03 5.90
N ASP A 36 12.75 -65.78 6.83
CA ASP A 36 13.38 -64.48 7.01
C ASP A 36 14.26 -64.13 5.80
N GLN A 37 14.99 -65.10 5.24
CA GLN A 37 15.73 -64.91 4.00
C GLN A 37 14.81 -64.60 2.81
N ALA A 38 13.71 -65.36 2.65
CA ALA A 38 12.76 -65.13 1.56
C ALA A 38 12.08 -63.74 1.66
N THR A 39 11.76 -63.28 2.87
CA THR A 39 11.19 -61.94 3.09
C THR A 39 12.21 -60.83 2.83
N ALA A 40 13.47 -61.02 3.23
CA ALA A 40 14.56 -60.09 2.93
C ALA A 40 14.83 -59.98 1.41
N GLU A 41 14.85 -61.10 0.69
CA GLU A 41 15.02 -61.13 -0.76
C GLU A 41 13.85 -60.44 -1.49
N ALA A 42 12.61 -60.67 -1.04
CA ALA A 42 11.43 -59.98 -1.58
C ALA A 42 11.47 -58.46 -1.31
N ALA A 43 11.90 -58.04 -0.13
CA ALA A 43 12.06 -56.63 0.21
C ALA A 43 13.16 -55.95 -0.63
N ALA A 44 14.29 -56.65 -0.84
CA ALA A 44 15.38 -56.17 -1.70
C ALA A 44 14.95 -56.05 -3.16
N ALA A 45 14.19 -57.02 -3.68
CA ALA A 45 13.64 -56.95 -5.03
C ALA A 45 12.65 -55.79 -5.21
N ALA A 46 11.78 -55.55 -4.21
CA ALA A 46 10.86 -54.41 -4.23
C ALA A 46 11.59 -53.05 -4.15
N ALA A 47 12.69 -52.97 -3.38
CA ALA A 47 13.52 -51.78 -3.32
C ALA A 47 14.21 -51.51 -4.67
N ALA A 48 14.80 -52.53 -5.29
CA ALA A 48 15.43 -52.41 -6.60
C ALA A 48 14.45 -51.97 -7.70
N ALA A 49 13.21 -52.48 -7.67
CA ALA A 49 12.16 -52.06 -8.60
C ALA A 49 11.81 -50.56 -8.45
N ARG A 50 11.72 -50.05 -7.21
CA ARG A 50 11.49 -48.63 -6.94
C ARG A 50 12.66 -47.76 -7.36
N GLU A 51 13.90 -48.22 -7.19
CA GLU A 51 15.09 -47.49 -7.64
C GLU A 51 15.12 -47.32 -9.17
N LEU A 52 14.73 -48.36 -9.92
CA LEU A 52 14.61 -48.28 -11.38
C LEU A 52 13.54 -47.26 -11.82
N GLU A 53 12.41 -47.22 -11.13
CA GLU A 53 11.35 -46.24 -11.41
C GLU A 53 11.80 -44.80 -11.12
N VAL A 54 12.47 -44.58 -9.98
CA VAL A 54 13.04 -43.28 -9.62
C VAL A 54 14.13 -42.85 -10.63
N ALA A 55 14.97 -43.79 -11.09
CA ALA A 55 15.97 -43.52 -12.11
C ALA A 55 15.33 -43.12 -13.45
N ALA A 56 14.25 -43.79 -13.86
CA ALA A 56 13.51 -43.46 -15.08
C ALA A 56 12.89 -42.06 -15.02
N LEU A 57 12.30 -41.69 -13.87
CA LEU A 57 11.72 -40.35 -13.65
C LEU A 57 12.80 -39.26 -13.68
N ARG A 58 13.97 -39.49 -13.07
CA ARG A 58 15.10 -38.55 -13.11
C ARG A 58 15.62 -38.35 -14.54
N ALA A 59 15.77 -39.44 -15.31
CA ALA A 59 16.16 -39.35 -16.72
C ALA A 59 15.13 -38.61 -17.59
N GLN A 60 13.83 -38.68 -17.25
CA GLN A 60 12.80 -37.89 -17.93
C GLN A 60 12.90 -36.40 -17.58
N GLN A 61 13.18 -36.06 -16.32
CA GLN A 61 13.38 -34.67 -15.88
C GLN A 61 14.63 -34.04 -16.50
N GLU A 62 15.74 -34.79 -16.57
CA GLU A 62 16.98 -34.33 -17.20
C GLU A 62 16.77 -33.99 -18.68
N ARG A 63 16.10 -34.87 -19.44
CA ARG A 63 15.72 -34.60 -20.85
C ARG A 63 14.75 -33.42 -21.02
N ALA A 64 13.98 -33.06 -19.99
CA ALA A 64 13.13 -31.87 -20.03
C ALA A 64 13.94 -30.60 -19.77
N LEU A 65 14.94 -30.67 -18.89
CA LEU A 65 15.87 -29.58 -18.62
C LEU A 65 16.75 -29.28 -19.84
N ASP A 66 17.29 -30.30 -20.49
CA ASP A 66 18.12 -30.13 -21.70
C ASP A 66 17.35 -29.42 -22.82
N ARG A 67 16.11 -29.88 -23.10
CA ARG A 67 15.23 -29.22 -24.08
C ARG A 67 14.93 -27.76 -23.73
N ARG A 68 14.81 -27.42 -22.44
CA ARG A 68 14.60 -26.03 -22.01
C ARG A 68 15.86 -25.19 -22.26
N SER A 69 17.04 -25.72 -21.96
CA SER A 69 18.33 -25.07 -22.22
C SER A 69 18.54 -24.80 -23.71
N GLU A 70 18.21 -25.76 -24.59
CA GLU A 70 18.26 -25.57 -26.05
C GLU A 70 17.34 -24.44 -26.53
N LEU A 71 16.12 -24.37 -25.98
CA LEU A 71 15.17 -23.29 -26.30
C LEU A 71 15.60 -21.92 -25.76
N ASP A 72 16.28 -21.87 -24.62
CA ASP A 72 16.88 -20.64 -24.09
C ASP A 72 18.03 -20.15 -24.97
N GLU A 73 18.89 -21.06 -25.44
CA GLU A 73 19.97 -20.72 -26.38
C GLU A 73 19.43 -20.15 -27.69
N LEU A 74 18.38 -20.76 -28.25
CA LEU A 74 17.71 -20.28 -29.46
C LEU A 74 17.09 -18.90 -29.27
N ARG A 75 16.50 -18.63 -28.09
CA ARG A 75 15.97 -17.30 -27.74
C ARG A 75 17.07 -16.26 -27.64
N ALA A 76 18.21 -16.58 -27.02
CA ALA A 76 19.35 -15.68 -26.93
C ALA A 76 19.89 -15.30 -28.32
N ARG A 77 20.04 -16.28 -29.22
CA ARG A 77 20.48 -16.04 -30.61
C ARG A 77 19.50 -15.15 -31.39
N ARG A 78 18.18 -15.37 -31.24
CA ARG A 78 17.15 -14.53 -31.87
C ARG A 78 17.19 -13.09 -31.36
N TRP A 79 17.40 -12.90 -30.06
CA TRP A 79 17.49 -11.58 -29.45
C TRP A 79 18.73 -10.80 -29.95
N GLN A 80 19.90 -11.45 -29.99
CA GLN A 80 21.12 -10.86 -30.55
C GLN A 80 20.94 -10.47 -32.02
N ALA A 81 20.37 -11.35 -32.85
CA ALA A 81 20.12 -11.05 -34.26
C ALA A 81 19.12 -9.91 -34.46
N ALA A 82 18.12 -9.76 -33.58
CA ALA A 82 17.18 -8.65 -33.61
C ALA A 82 17.84 -7.31 -33.21
N ALA A 83 18.68 -7.34 -32.17
CA ALA A 83 19.45 -6.17 -31.74
C ALA A 83 20.39 -5.69 -32.84
N ASP A 84 21.11 -6.60 -33.50
CA ASP A 84 22.01 -6.27 -34.62
C ASP A 84 21.24 -5.67 -35.81
N ARG A 85 20.06 -6.20 -36.14
CA ARG A 85 19.21 -5.63 -37.20
C ARG A 85 18.76 -4.21 -36.87
N GLN A 86 18.35 -3.96 -35.63
CA GLN A 86 17.96 -2.61 -35.17
C GLN A 86 19.15 -1.65 -35.19
N TRP A 87 20.33 -2.10 -34.75
CA TRP A 87 21.53 -1.28 -34.76
C TRP A 87 21.93 -0.87 -36.19
N ARG A 88 21.98 -1.82 -37.13
CA ARG A 88 22.26 -1.53 -38.55
C ARG A 88 21.21 -0.63 -39.20
N ALA A 89 19.94 -0.74 -38.80
CA ALA A 89 18.88 0.13 -39.30
C ALA A 89 19.08 1.58 -38.81
N LYS A 90 19.48 1.77 -37.54
CA LYS A 90 19.81 3.08 -37.00
C LYS A 90 21.02 3.71 -37.69
N GLU A 91 22.09 2.95 -37.93
CA GLU A 91 23.26 3.46 -38.66
C GLU A 91 22.92 3.90 -40.08
N ARG A 92 22.10 3.11 -40.82
CA ARG A 92 21.66 3.49 -42.16
C ARG A 92 20.82 4.76 -42.16
N ALA A 93 19.87 4.87 -41.23
CA ALA A 93 19.03 6.06 -41.12
C ALA A 93 19.85 7.33 -40.80
N GLU A 94 20.86 7.22 -39.94
CA GLU A 94 21.77 8.33 -39.62
C GLU A 94 22.61 8.73 -40.85
N SER A 95 23.15 7.75 -41.58
CA SER A 95 23.92 7.99 -42.80
C SER A 95 23.06 8.65 -43.89
N GLU A 96 21.80 8.24 -44.05
CA GLU A 96 20.85 8.84 -44.99
C GLU A 96 20.48 10.27 -44.57
N HIS A 97 20.30 10.51 -43.26
CA HIS A 97 20.01 11.84 -42.74
C HIS A 97 21.16 12.83 -43.00
N ILE A 98 22.40 12.41 -42.71
CA ILE A 98 23.60 13.23 -42.97
C ILE A 98 23.75 13.51 -44.48
N ALA A 99 23.54 12.49 -45.33
CA ALA A 99 23.57 12.67 -46.78
C ALA A 99 22.50 13.67 -47.27
N GLY A 100 21.29 13.62 -46.70
CA GLY A 100 20.22 14.57 -46.98
C GLY A 100 20.60 16.00 -46.62
N ILE A 101 21.14 16.22 -45.42
CA ILE A 101 21.62 17.55 -44.98
C ILE A 101 22.67 18.11 -45.95
N HIS A 102 23.62 17.28 -46.40
CA HIS A 102 24.64 17.71 -47.34
C HIS A 102 24.08 18.06 -48.73
N ALA A 103 23.08 17.32 -49.20
CA ALA A 103 22.39 17.62 -50.45
C ALA A 103 21.62 18.95 -50.38
N ASP A 104 20.89 19.18 -49.29
CA ASP A 104 20.14 20.43 -49.06
C ASP A 104 21.08 21.65 -48.98
N LEU A 105 22.22 21.52 -48.28
CA LEU A 105 23.25 22.55 -48.21
C LEU A 105 23.89 22.85 -49.58
N ALA A 106 24.08 21.83 -50.42
CA ALA A 106 24.61 22.02 -51.78
C ALA A 106 23.58 22.77 -52.66
N ALA A 107 22.32 22.34 -52.65
CA ALA A 107 21.24 22.99 -53.38
C ALA A 107 21.03 24.44 -52.95
N ALA A 108 21.07 24.72 -51.64
CA ALA A 108 20.96 26.08 -51.11
C ALA A 108 22.13 26.98 -51.55
N ARG A 109 23.35 26.45 -51.63
CA ARG A 109 24.52 27.19 -52.12
C ARG A 109 24.43 27.49 -53.62
N GLU A 110 23.94 26.55 -54.42
CA GLU A 110 23.71 26.77 -55.86
C GLU A 110 22.61 27.80 -56.10
N ALA A 111 21.49 27.70 -55.38
CA ALA A 111 20.41 28.69 -55.45
C ALA A 111 20.88 30.09 -55.05
N GLN A 112 21.65 30.20 -53.95
CA GLN A 112 22.21 31.48 -53.51
C GLN A 112 23.21 32.05 -54.54
N ALA A 113 24.02 31.20 -55.18
CA ALA A 113 24.95 31.63 -56.22
C ALA A 113 24.22 32.12 -57.48
N ALA A 114 23.15 31.43 -57.89
CA ALA A 114 22.30 31.83 -59.00
C ALA A 114 21.59 33.16 -58.71
N GLU A 115 21.00 33.31 -57.52
CA GLU A 115 20.34 34.53 -57.08
C GLU A 115 21.31 35.71 -57.02
N LYS A 116 22.54 35.51 -56.51
CA LYS A 116 23.58 36.54 -56.54
C LYS A 116 24.03 36.90 -57.95
N ALA A 117 24.10 35.92 -58.87
CA ALA A 117 24.44 36.18 -60.27
C ALA A 117 23.33 36.96 -60.98
N ASP A 118 22.06 36.64 -60.71
CA ASP A 118 20.90 37.38 -61.23
C ASP A 118 20.80 38.79 -60.64
N ALA A 119 21.03 38.94 -59.34
CA ALA A 119 21.10 40.24 -58.68
C ALA A 119 22.27 41.08 -59.24
N ALA A 120 23.42 40.48 -59.53
CA ALA A 120 24.54 41.17 -60.18
C ALA A 120 24.23 41.59 -61.63
N ARG A 121 23.55 40.73 -62.40
CA ARG A 121 23.07 41.05 -63.76
C ARG A 121 22.02 42.17 -63.74
N ALA A 122 21.08 42.12 -62.79
CA ALA A 122 20.06 43.14 -62.59
C ALA A 122 20.68 44.46 -62.11
N ALA A 123 21.67 44.43 -61.21
CA ALA A 123 22.41 45.61 -60.77
C ALA A 123 23.27 46.21 -61.89
N ALA A 124 23.85 45.39 -62.79
CA ALA A 124 24.55 45.88 -63.97
C ALA A 124 23.61 46.52 -65.01
N ALA A 125 22.43 45.93 -65.23
CA ALA A 125 21.39 46.49 -66.10
C ALA A 125 20.75 47.75 -65.52
N ALA A 126 20.49 47.77 -64.21
CA ALA A 126 20.02 48.94 -63.47
C ALA A 126 21.07 50.04 -63.45
N GLY A 127 22.36 49.73 -63.25
CA GLY A 127 23.46 50.69 -63.32
C GLY A 127 23.67 51.29 -64.72
N ALA A 128 23.44 50.51 -65.79
CA ALA A 128 23.46 51.03 -67.16
C ALA A 128 22.25 51.94 -67.47
N ALA A 129 21.06 51.59 -66.97
CA ALA A 129 19.86 52.42 -67.07
C ALA A 129 19.94 53.68 -66.19
N GLU A 130 20.52 53.58 -65.00
CA GLU A 130 20.74 54.65 -64.03
C GLU A 130 21.86 55.60 -64.50
N ALA A 131 22.90 55.12 -65.19
CA ALA A 131 23.89 55.99 -65.82
C ALA A 131 23.30 56.82 -66.99
N ALA A 132 22.38 56.24 -67.77
CA ALA A 132 21.65 56.95 -68.81
C ALA A 132 20.59 57.92 -68.24
N SER A 133 19.92 57.54 -67.16
CA SER A 133 18.93 58.36 -66.43
C SER A 133 19.60 59.48 -65.63
N SER A 134 20.75 59.25 -64.99
CA SER A 134 21.49 60.24 -64.19
C SER A 134 22.06 61.38 -65.02
N ALA A 135 22.42 61.13 -66.29
CA ALA A 135 22.83 62.18 -67.23
C ALA A 135 21.68 63.12 -67.62
N ALA A 136 20.44 62.60 -67.70
CA ALA A 136 19.23 63.39 -67.95
C ALA A 136 18.66 64.04 -66.66
N ALA A 137 18.73 63.34 -65.53
CA ALA A 137 18.25 63.78 -64.22
C ALA A 137 19.17 64.83 -63.58
N ALA A 138 20.48 64.81 -63.84
CA ALA A 138 21.41 65.85 -63.34
C ALA A 138 21.10 67.26 -63.89
N ALA A 139 20.42 67.36 -65.04
CA ALA A 139 19.94 68.63 -65.60
C ALA A 139 18.60 69.09 -64.98
N SER A 140 17.74 68.16 -64.54
CA SER A 140 16.43 68.47 -63.90
C SER A 140 16.55 68.67 -62.37
N ALA A 141 17.43 67.92 -61.70
CA ALA A 141 17.60 67.91 -60.24
C ALA A 141 18.27 69.18 -59.67
N ARG A 142 18.88 70.02 -60.52
CA ARG A 142 19.37 71.35 -60.11
C ARG A 142 18.26 72.38 -59.97
N ALA A 143 17.08 72.16 -60.56
CA ALA A 143 15.92 73.04 -60.43
C ALA A 143 15.00 72.63 -59.25
N GLU A 144 14.93 71.33 -58.91
CA GLU A 144 14.03 70.81 -57.85
C GLU A 144 14.64 70.85 -56.43
N ARG A 145 15.98 70.91 -56.29
CA ARG A 145 16.64 70.96 -54.97
C ARG A 145 16.31 72.22 -54.18
N ASP A 146 16.12 73.35 -54.85
CA ASP A 146 15.78 74.63 -54.22
C ASP A 146 14.32 74.67 -53.72
N GLU A 147 13.43 73.83 -54.27
CA GLU A 147 12.03 73.71 -53.83
C GLU A 147 11.86 72.70 -52.67
N GLN A 148 12.69 71.65 -52.62
CA GLN A 148 12.65 70.60 -51.61
C GLN A 148 13.17 71.01 -50.22
N GLU A 149 14.14 71.93 -50.13
CA GLU A 149 14.63 72.44 -48.83
C GLU A 149 13.55 73.22 -48.06
N HIS A 150 12.66 73.94 -48.76
CA HIS A 150 11.53 74.62 -48.15
C HIS A 150 10.40 73.66 -47.70
N ALA A 151 10.17 72.57 -48.43
CA ALA A 151 9.23 71.52 -48.04
C ALA A 151 9.70 70.70 -46.82
N ALA A 152 11.01 70.44 -46.69
CA ALA A 152 11.59 69.69 -45.58
C ALA A 152 11.41 70.40 -44.21
N ALA A 153 11.53 71.73 -44.19
CA ALA A 153 11.30 72.55 -42.99
C ALA A 153 9.81 72.56 -42.56
N ALA A 154 8.87 72.43 -43.51
CA ALA A 154 7.44 72.28 -43.20
C ALA A 154 7.10 70.88 -42.68
N ALA A 155 7.69 69.83 -43.26
CA ALA A 155 7.52 68.45 -42.82
C ALA A 155 8.09 68.20 -41.41
N GLN A 156 9.22 68.81 -41.05
CA GLN A 156 9.77 68.75 -39.68
C GLN A 156 8.83 69.37 -38.63
N ARG A 157 8.14 70.47 -38.95
CA ARG A 157 7.17 71.10 -38.03
C ARG A 157 5.93 70.22 -37.82
N GLN A 158 5.45 69.55 -38.88
CA GLN A 158 4.35 68.59 -38.78
C GLN A 158 4.76 67.35 -37.97
N HIS A 159 5.97 66.82 -38.18
CA HIS A 159 6.49 65.68 -37.43
C HIS A 159 6.66 66.00 -35.94
N ALA A 160 7.15 67.20 -35.60
CA ALA A 160 7.25 67.65 -34.20
C ALA A 160 5.88 67.82 -33.52
N ALA A 161 4.83 68.17 -34.26
CA ALA A 161 3.46 68.23 -33.74
C ALA A 161 2.92 66.81 -33.44
N VAL A 162 3.09 65.87 -34.37
CA VAL A 162 2.71 64.46 -34.20
C VAL A 162 3.44 63.82 -33.02
N LEU A 163 4.74 64.09 -32.85
CA LEU A 163 5.52 63.54 -31.74
C LEU A 163 5.03 64.06 -30.38
N ARG A 164 4.65 65.34 -30.28
CA ARG A 164 4.06 65.91 -29.04
C ARG A 164 2.72 65.27 -28.71
N GLU A 165 1.89 65.01 -29.72
CA GLU A 165 0.62 64.29 -29.55
C GLU A 165 0.84 62.85 -29.07
N GLN A 166 1.82 62.14 -29.64
CA GLN A 166 2.20 60.80 -29.18
C GLN A 166 2.74 60.79 -27.76
N MET A 167 3.56 61.78 -27.37
CA MET A 167 4.04 61.92 -26.00
C MET A 167 2.90 62.20 -25.02
N ALA A 168 1.92 63.03 -25.40
CA ALA A 168 0.72 63.28 -24.59
C ALA A 168 -0.13 62.01 -24.43
N ALA A 169 -0.38 61.28 -25.52
CA ALA A 169 -1.10 60.01 -25.49
C ALA A 169 -0.38 58.94 -24.64
N ASN A 170 0.96 58.86 -24.73
CA ASN A 170 1.74 57.95 -23.90
C ASN A 170 1.73 58.35 -22.42
N ALA A 171 1.77 59.65 -22.10
CA ALA A 171 1.65 60.15 -20.74
C ALA A 171 0.26 59.84 -20.14
N GLU A 172 -0.80 59.95 -20.94
CA GLU A 172 -2.17 59.58 -20.56
C GLU A 172 -2.29 58.07 -20.32
N ARG A 173 -1.77 57.23 -21.24
CA ARG A 173 -1.71 55.77 -21.04
C ARG A 173 -0.93 55.39 -19.79
N ALA A 174 0.19 56.05 -19.51
CA ALA A 174 0.98 55.80 -18.31
C ALA A 174 0.22 56.20 -17.02
N ARG A 175 -0.57 57.28 -17.06
CA ARG A 175 -1.46 57.66 -15.93
C ARG A 175 -2.56 56.63 -15.73
N ALA A 176 -3.25 56.23 -16.80
CA ALA A 176 -4.29 55.21 -16.75
C ALA A 176 -3.75 53.86 -16.24
N ALA A 177 -2.56 53.44 -16.67
CA ALA A 177 -1.91 52.23 -16.19
C ALA A 177 -1.54 52.29 -14.70
N ARG A 178 -1.06 53.45 -14.21
CA ARG A 178 -0.78 53.65 -12.78
C ARG A 178 -2.05 53.61 -11.93
N GLU A 179 -3.14 54.17 -12.43
CA GLU A 179 -4.43 54.13 -11.75
C GLU A 179 -5.01 52.72 -11.71
N ALA A 180 -4.95 51.98 -12.82
CA ALA A 180 -5.35 50.58 -12.90
C ALA A 180 -4.53 49.68 -11.95
N ALA A 181 -3.20 49.88 -11.90
CA ALA A 181 -2.34 49.16 -10.96
C ALA A 181 -2.66 49.49 -9.49
N ARG A 182 -3.05 50.75 -9.22
CA ARG A 182 -3.48 51.17 -7.88
C ARG A 182 -4.80 50.49 -7.50
N THR A 183 -5.80 50.46 -8.39
CA THR A 183 -7.09 49.83 -8.13
C THR A 183 -6.94 48.33 -7.94
N GLU A 184 -6.18 47.66 -8.82
CA GLU A 184 -5.88 46.23 -8.69
C GLU A 184 -5.16 45.93 -7.36
N GLY A 185 -4.17 46.75 -6.99
CA GLY A 185 -3.48 46.62 -5.71
C GLY A 185 -4.37 46.88 -4.48
N THR A 186 -5.40 47.72 -4.58
CA THR A 186 -6.39 47.89 -3.51
C THR A 186 -7.36 46.71 -3.42
N GLU A 187 -7.82 46.20 -4.56
CA GLU A 187 -8.69 45.03 -4.60
C GLU A 187 -7.98 43.77 -4.11
N ALA A 188 -6.72 43.57 -4.50
CA ALA A 188 -5.92 42.44 -4.03
C ALA A 188 -5.76 42.45 -2.50
N ARG A 189 -5.50 43.63 -1.91
CA ARG A 189 -5.45 43.79 -0.44
C ARG A 189 -6.80 43.54 0.22
N ALA A 190 -7.90 44.02 -0.38
CA ALA A 190 -9.25 43.75 0.11
C ALA A 190 -9.59 42.26 0.07
N ARG A 191 -9.25 41.56 -1.04
CA ARG A 191 -9.42 40.10 -1.17
C ARG A 191 -8.62 39.34 -0.12
N GLN A 192 -7.36 39.73 0.13
CA GLN A 192 -6.52 39.11 1.15
C GLN A 192 -7.07 39.35 2.56
N ALA A 193 -7.51 40.57 2.88
CA ALA A 193 -8.12 40.89 4.16
C ALA A 193 -9.42 40.11 4.40
N ALA A 194 -10.28 40.00 3.38
CA ALA A 194 -11.50 39.21 3.43
C ALA A 194 -11.21 37.71 3.64
N HIS A 195 -10.19 37.17 2.95
CA HIS A 195 -9.78 35.78 3.13
C HIS A 195 -9.25 35.51 4.54
N GLN A 196 -8.43 36.42 5.09
CA GLN A 196 -7.93 36.30 6.46
C GLN A 196 -9.07 36.36 7.48
N ALA A 197 -10.03 37.28 7.31
CA ALA A 197 -11.21 37.36 8.18
C ALA A 197 -12.05 36.09 8.13
N ALA A 198 -12.25 35.51 6.94
CA ALA A 198 -12.95 34.24 6.79
C ALA A 198 -12.22 33.09 7.52
N ILE A 199 -10.89 33.08 7.49
CA ILE A 199 -10.09 32.10 8.24
C ILE A 199 -10.34 32.24 9.75
N GLU A 200 -10.30 33.46 10.32
CA GLU A 200 -10.51 33.66 11.76
C GLU A 200 -11.90 33.17 12.21
N VAL A 201 -12.94 33.42 11.40
CA VAL A 201 -14.30 32.89 11.68
C VAL A 201 -14.34 31.37 11.53
N ALA A 202 -13.66 30.81 10.53
CA ALA A 202 -13.70 29.37 10.29
C ALA A 202 -13.05 28.56 11.42
N VAL A 203 -12.03 29.12 12.10
CA VAL A 203 -11.34 28.49 13.24
C VAL A 203 -12.00 28.77 14.60
N GLU A 204 -13.19 29.39 14.63
CA GLU A 204 -14.01 29.40 15.84
C GLU A 204 -14.28 27.96 16.33
N PRO A 205 -14.58 27.74 17.63
CA PRO A 205 -14.80 26.41 18.17
C PRO A 205 -15.72 25.56 17.29
N VAL A 206 -15.27 24.34 16.99
CA VAL A 206 -16.02 23.37 16.19
C VAL A 206 -16.73 22.41 17.13
N ARG A 207 -18.05 22.31 17.02
CA ARG A 207 -18.88 21.48 17.89
C ARG A 207 -19.45 20.29 17.14
N VAL A 208 -19.20 19.08 17.61
CA VAL A 208 -19.69 17.84 17.02
C VAL A 208 -20.65 17.16 18.01
N ALA A 209 -21.90 16.99 17.60
CA ALA A 209 -22.86 16.23 18.38
C ALA A 209 -22.73 14.74 18.06
N VAL A 210 -22.38 13.94 19.07
CA VAL A 210 -22.26 12.49 18.96
C VAL A 210 -23.64 11.86 19.20
N ARG A 211 -24.10 11.07 18.24
CA ARG A 211 -25.39 10.37 18.20
C ARG A 211 -25.16 8.88 18.43
N SER A 212 -25.02 8.51 19.71
CA SER A 212 -24.81 7.13 20.14
C SER A 212 -25.63 6.82 21.40
N PRO A 213 -26.89 6.38 21.26
CA PRO A 213 -27.65 5.90 22.40
C PRO A 213 -27.03 4.60 22.92
N GLY A 214 -26.48 4.65 24.14
CA GLY A 214 -25.82 3.52 24.80
C GLY A 214 -24.30 3.66 24.90
N HIS A 215 -23.73 3.08 25.96
CA HIS A 215 -22.33 3.12 26.38
C HIS A 215 -21.30 2.55 25.37
N PHE A 216 -21.63 2.45 24.09
CA PHE A 216 -20.75 1.85 23.07
C PHE A 216 -19.60 2.77 22.65
N ILE A 217 -19.69 4.07 22.93
CA ILE A 217 -18.59 5.02 22.71
C ILE A 217 -18.29 5.77 24.02
N GLU A 218 -17.70 5.08 24.99
CA GLU A 218 -17.13 5.72 26.17
C GLU A 218 -15.89 6.56 25.77
N GLY A 219 -15.75 7.76 26.35
CA GLY A 219 -14.57 8.61 26.15
C GLY A 219 -14.52 9.42 24.85
N PHE A 220 -15.59 9.44 24.05
CA PHE A 220 -15.68 10.33 22.87
C PHE A 220 -16.12 11.75 23.22
N GLU A 221 -16.73 11.94 24.38
CA GLU A 221 -17.06 13.26 24.90
C GLU A 221 -15.79 13.90 25.47
N HIS A 222 -15.27 14.87 24.73
CA HIS A 222 -14.00 15.51 25.02
C HIS A 222 -13.90 16.86 24.31
N THR A 223 -13.19 17.79 24.95
CA THR A 223 -12.82 19.07 24.35
C THR A 223 -11.32 19.07 24.08
N PHE A 224 -10.95 19.23 22.82
CA PHE A 224 -9.57 19.39 22.38
C PHE A 224 -9.29 20.87 22.16
N ASP A 225 -8.54 21.50 23.06
CA ASP A 225 -8.27 22.95 23.03
C ASP A 225 -7.15 23.36 22.07
N ASP A 226 -6.40 22.40 21.52
CA ASP A 226 -5.16 22.66 20.83
C ASP A 226 -5.03 21.97 19.46
N CYS A 227 -6.16 21.58 18.86
CA CYS A 227 -6.19 21.05 17.50
C CYS A 227 -5.53 22.00 16.50
N LEU A 228 -4.79 21.45 15.54
CA LEU A 228 -4.01 22.22 14.57
C LEU A 228 -4.62 22.16 13.18
N TRP A 229 -4.88 23.32 12.57
CA TRP A 229 -5.29 23.44 11.18
C TRP A 229 -4.46 24.53 10.49
N ARG A 230 -3.67 24.16 9.47
CA ARG A 230 -2.78 25.05 8.69
C ARG A 230 -1.94 26.03 9.55
N GLY A 231 -1.45 25.55 10.70
CA GLY A 231 -0.64 26.35 11.63
C GLY A 231 -1.44 27.17 12.66
N LYS A 232 -2.77 27.22 12.55
CA LYS A 232 -3.65 27.83 13.56
C LYS A 232 -4.17 26.78 14.54
N ARG A 233 -4.21 27.15 15.81
CA ARG A 233 -4.82 26.35 16.87
C ARG A 233 -6.28 26.72 17.03
N PHE A 234 -7.12 25.74 17.32
CA PHE A 234 -8.55 25.95 17.53
C PHE A 234 -9.13 24.87 18.44
N THR A 235 -10.28 25.17 19.03
CA THR A 235 -10.98 24.25 19.94
C THR A 235 -11.96 23.36 19.17
N CYS A 236 -11.99 22.08 19.52
CA CYS A 236 -12.87 21.07 18.93
C CYS A 236 -13.58 20.31 20.04
N GLU A 237 -14.90 20.42 20.10
CA GLU A 237 -15.75 19.90 21.16
C GLU A 237 -16.61 18.75 20.65
N PHE A 238 -16.58 17.61 21.33
CA PHE A 238 -17.48 16.50 21.10
C PHE A 238 -18.40 16.32 22.29
N THR A 239 -19.70 16.32 22.05
CA THR A 239 -20.71 16.15 23.10
C THR A 239 -21.68 15.05 22.72
N ASN A 240 -21.84 14.05 23.58
CA ASN A 240 -22.88 13.05 23.40
C ASN A 240 -24.21 13.64 23.86
N THR A 241 -25.12 13.92 22.92
CA THR A 241 -26.36 14.60 23.24
C THR A 241 -27.51 14.20 22.32
N THR A 242 -28.67 14.03 22.93
CA THR A 242 -29.95 13.86 22.25
C THR A 242 -30.81 15.13 22.28
N ASP A 243 -30.37 16.19 23.00
CA ASP A 243 -31.09 17.47 23.09
C ASP A 243 -31.23 18.11 21.69
N PRO A 244 -32.46 18.33 21.19
CA PRO A 244 -32.68 18.92 19.87
C PRO A 244 -31.96 20.25 19.67
N THR A 245 -31.87 21.09 20.70
CA THR A 245 -31.27 22.43 20.61
C THR A 245 -29.76 22.34 20.39
N ALA A 246 -29.06 21.55 21.22
CA ALA A 246 -27.62 21.30 21.05
C ALA A 246 -27.29 20.65 19.70
N VAL A 247 -28.15 19.75 19.23
CA VAL A 247 -27.97 19.02 17.96
C VAL A 247 -28.16 19.94 16.75
N GLU A 248 -29.10 20.88 16.81
CA GLU A 248 -29.26 21.89 15.77
C GLU A 248 -28.11 22.91 15.76
N ALA A 249 -27.59 23.27 16.94
CA ALA A 249 -26.47 24.19 17.09
C ALA A 249 -25.11 23.60 16.64
N ALA A 250 -24.93 22.28 16.72
CA ALA A 250 -23.70 21.59 16.37
C ALA A 250 -23.29 21.78 14.89
N ASP A 251 -21.99 21.85 14.64
CA ASP A 251 -21.39 21.97 13.32
C ASP A 251 -21.55 20.71 12.48
N ALA A 252 -21.46 19.54 13.11
CA ALA A 252 -21.67 18.24 12.48
C ALA A 252 -22.34 17.25 13.44
N LEU A 253 -22.98 16.22 12.86
CA LEU A 253 -23.59 15.12 13.59
C LEU A 253 -22.81 13.83 13.32
N LEU A 254 -22.27 13.21 14.36
CA LEU A 254 -21.51 11.97 14.26
C LEU A 254 -22.36 10.79 14.71
N TYR A 255 -22.55 9.80 13.84
CA TYR A 255 -23.34 8.60 14.10
C TYR A 255 -22.45 7.38 14.23
N HIS A 256 -22.65 6.61 15.30
CA HIS A 256 -21.99 5.33 15.48
C HIS A 256 -22.61 4.28 14.56
N ALA A 257 -21.85 3.71 13.60
CA ALA A 257 -22.41 2.79 12.62
C ALA A 257 -23.14 1.59 13.24
N PRO A 258 -22.61 0.88 14.26
CA PRO A 258 -23.35 -0.17 14.96
C PRO A 258 -24.75 0.23 15.45
N ASN A 259 -24.93 1.49 15.85
CA ASN A 259 -26.19 2.01 16.37
C ASN A 259 -27.16 2.51 15.30
N VAL A 260 -26.76 2.55 14.03
CA VAL A 260 -27.66 2.95 12.93
C VAL A 260 -27.82 1.84 11.89
N CYS A 261 -26.95 0.82 11.94
CA CYS A 261 -26.95 -0.31 11.02
C CYS A 261 -27.91 -1.44 11.41
N ALA A 262 -28.23 -1.59 12.69
CA ALA A 262 -28.89 -2.79 13.20
C ALA A 262 -30.40 -2.85 12.93
N GLY A 263 -31.03 -1.77 12.41
CA GLY A 263 -32.45 -1.75 12.07
C GLY A 263 -33.39 -2.02 13.25
N VAL A 264 -32.88 -1.93 14.49
CA VAL A 264 -33.66 -2.19 15.72
C VAL A 264 -34.59 -1.00 15.98
N PRO A 265 -35.84 -1.19 16.47
CA PRO A 265 -36.88 -0.17 16.51
C PRO A 265 -36.61 1.10 17.34
N THR A 266 -35.48 1.16 18.05
CA THR A 266 -35.09 2.27 18.94
C THR A 266 -34.11 3.26 18.31
N GLN A 267 -33.67 3.06 17.05
CA GLN A 267 -32.50 3.76 16.50
C GLN A 267 -32.82 5.07 15.75
N GLU A 268 -32.07 6.11 16.09
CA GLU A 268 -32.10 7.43 15.47
C GLU A 268 -31.69 7.36 14.00
N ARG A 269 -32.60 7.70 13.09
CA ARG A 269 -32.25 7.80 11.66
C ARG A 269 -31.25 8.95 11.45
N PRO A 270 -30.18 8.76 10.66
CA PRO A 270 -29.32 9.86 10.25
C PRO A 270 -30.14 10.97 9.59
N MET A 271 -30.20 12.13 10.22
CA MET A 271 -31.04 13.23 9.76
C MET A 271 -30.40 14.57 10.10
N ARG A 272 -30.24 15.42 9.08
CA ARG A 272 -29.76 16.80 9.25
C ARG A 272 -30.83 17.63 9.96
N ARG A 273 -30.42 18.48 10.91
CA ARG A 273 -31.32 19.45 11.56
C ARG A 273 -31.30 20.81 10.87
N ARG A 274 -30.18 21.15 10.21
CA ARG A 274 -30.05 22.37 9.41
C ARG A 274 -29.41 22.09 8.04
N ARG A 275 -29.68 22.97 7.07
CA ARG A 275 -29.08 22.88 5.73
C ARG A 275 -27.55 22.97 5.83
N GLY A 276 -26.86 22.04 5.20
CA GLY A 276 -25.39 22.01 5.16
C GLY A 276 -24.70 21.45 6.41
N GLN A 277 -25.43 21.01 7.45
CA GLN A 277 -24.84 20.33 8.61
C GLN A 277 -24.34 18.94 8.22
N PRO A 278 -23.02 18.68 8.25
CA PRO A 278 -22.48 17.40 7.79
C PRO A 278 -22.89 16.24 8.70
N LEU A 279 -23.18 15.09 8.07
CA LEU A 279 -23.37 13.83 8.76
C LEU A 279 -22.08 13.01 8.65
N VAL A 280 -21.57 12.55 9.78
CA VAL A 280 -20.33 11.76 9.89
C VAL A 280 -20.69 10.36 10.33
N VAL A 281 -20.21 9.33 9.64
CA VAL A 281 -20.32 7.95 10.13
C VAL A 281 -19.02 7.56 10.83
N TYR A 282 -19.14 7.05 12.05
CA TYR A 282 -18.02 6.61 12.87
C TYR A 282 -18.10 5.10 13.13
N SER A 283 -17.00 4.38 12.89
CA SER A 283 -16.91 2.97 13.29
C SER A 283 -15.49 2.44 13.37
N MET A 284 -15.16 1.82 14.50
CA MET A 284 -14.00 0.96 14.64
C MET A 284 -14.33 -0.52 14.38
N GLU A 285 -15.61 -0.85 14.19
CA GLU A 285 -16.06 -2.21 13.95
C GLU A 285 -16.04 -2.58 12.47
N SER A 286 -15.63 -3.81 12.18
CA SER A 286 -15.49 -4.29 10.81
C SER A 286 -16.82 -4.44 10.07
N THR A 287 -16.74 -4.48 8.73
CA THR A 287 -17.91 -4.82 7.90
C THR A 287 -18.37 -6.26 8.05
N GLY A 288 -17.49 -7.15 8.52
CA GLY A 288 -17.86 -8.52 8.88
C GLY A 288 -18.88 -8.60 10.02
N TYR A 289 -18.92 -7.59 10.91
CA TYR A 289 -19.98 -7.44 11.91
C TYR A 289 -21.11 -6.53 11.45
N TYR A 290 -20.78 -5.48 10.71
CA TYR A 290 -21.73 -4.46 10.25
C TYR A 290 -21.68 -4.29 8.72
N PRO A 291 -22.32 -5.20 7.94
CA PRO A 291 -22.27 -5.18 6.48
C PRO A 291 -22.87 -3.91 5.85
N CYS A 292 -23.67 -3.15 6.61
CA CYS A 292 -24.17 -1.82 6.21
C CYS A 292 -23.04 -0.87 5.76
N LEU A 293 -21.83 -0.99 6.32
CA LEU A 293 -20.70 -0.14 5.96
C LEU A 293 -20.24 -0.39 4.53
N ASP A 294 -20.51 -1.56 3.96
CA ASP A 294 -20.27 -1.88 2.54
C ASP A 294 -21.48 -1.53 1.65
N SER A 295 -22.61 -1.08 2.22
CA SER A 295 -23.81 -0.72 1.45
C SER A 295 -23.72 0.73 0.95
N PRO A 296 -23.71 0.97 -0.37
CA PRO A 296 -23.71 2.33 -0.91
C PRO A 296 -24.95 3.12 -0.49
N THR A 297 -26.12 2.47 -0.43
CA THR A 297 -27.36 3.10 0.02
C THR A 297 -27.25 3.63 1.44
N PHE A 298 -26.61 2.87 2.32
CA PHE A 298 -26.41 3.31 3.70
C PHE A 298 -25.36 4.43 3.77
N MET A 299 -24.21 4.25 3.12
CA MET A 299 -23.08 5.18 3.19
C MET A 299 -23.36 6.53 2.52
N ASN A 300 -24.17 6.57 1.46
CA ASN A 300 -24.54 7.80 0.74
C ASN A 300 -25.38 8.79 1.58
N GLN A 301 -25.80 8.41 2.80
CA GLN A 301 -26.45 9.32 3.74
C GLN A 301 -25.45 10.23 4.47
N PHE A 302 -24.16 9.87 4.49
CA PHE A 302 -23.10 10.56 5.22
C PHE A 302 -22.22 11.38 4.28
N ASP A 303 -21.75 12.54 4.76
CA ASP A 303 -20.79 13.38 4.03
C ASP A 303 -19.35 13.01 4.31
N LEU A 304 -19.07 12.48 5.51
CA LEU A 304 -17.73 12.12 5.96
C LEU A 304 -17.74 10.73 6.57
N GLU A 305 -16.76 9.93 6.18
CA GLU A 305 -16.47 8.62 6.74
C GLU A 305 -15.29 8.72 7.72
N MET A 306 -15.52 8.28 8.95
CA MET A 306 -14.52 8.18 10.02
C MET A 306 -14.46 6.74 10.52
N THR A 307 -13.77 5.85 9.80
CA THR A 307 -13.74 4.42 10.14
C THR A 307 -12.33 3.82 10.10
N TYR A 308 -12.19 2.56 10.51
CA TYR A 308 -10.93 1.81 10.42
C TYR A 308 -10.36 1.67 8.99
N ARG A 309 -11.17 1.94 7.95
CA ARG A 309 -10.72 1.87 6.56
C ARG A 309 -9.77 3.01 6.25
N LEU A 310 -8.66 2.71 5.58
CA LEU A 310 -7.71 3.75 5.18
C LEU A 310 -8.21 4.60 4.00
N SER A 311 -9.30 4.19 3.35
CA SER A 311 -10.00 4.97 2.33
C SER A 311 -10.91 6.05 2.90
N SER A 312 -11.21 6.00 4.20
CA SER A 312 -12.06 6.99 4.86
C SER A 312 -11.42 8.38 4.84
N GLN A 313 -12.23 9.44 4.82
CA GLN A 313 -11.71 10.81 4.88
C GLN A 313 -10.97 11.07 6.20
N ILE A 314 -11.41 10.41 7.27
CA ILE A 314 -10.77 10.38 8.59
C ILE A 314 -10.51 8.92 8.99
N PRO A 315 -9.40 8.31 8.55
CA PRO A 315 -9.11 6.92 8.89
C PRO A 315 -8.79 6.78 10.38
N LEU A 316 -9.23 5.67 10.94
CA LEU A 316 -8.96 5.27 12.31
C LEU A 316 -8.00 4.10 12.34
N SER A 317 -7.20 4.05 13.39
CA SER A 317 -6.22 2.98 13.59
C SER A 317 -6.26 2.52 15.03
N TYR A 318 -6.20 1.21 15.23
CA TYR A 318 -5.98 0.64 16.56
C TYR A 318 -4.52 0.72 17.02
N LEU A 319 -3.58 1.03 16.11
CA LEU A 319 -2.22 1.37 16.51
C LEU A 319 -2.26 2.69 17.26
N ARG A 320 -1.80 2.68 18.51
CA ARG A 320 -1.76 3.86 19.36
C ARG A 320 -0.37 4.46 19.45
N THR A 321 -0.31 5.74 19.80
CA THR A 321 0.95 6.50 19.92
C THR A 321 1.85 5.98 21.05
N ASP A 322 1.28 5.47 22.15
CA ASP A 322 2.03 4.81 23.23
C ASP A 322 2.67 3.48 22.77
N GLN A 323 1.96 2.71 21.92
CA GLN A 323 2.53 1.49 21.32
C GLN A 323 3.67 1.81 20.35
N LEU A 324 3.57 2.92 19.60
CA LEU A 324 4.67 3.38 18.75
C LEU A 324 5.94 3.65 19.57
N ALA A 325 5.82 4.26 20.75
CA ALA A 325 6.95 4.47 21.64
C ALA A 325 7.54 3.13 22.11
N ALA A 326 6.69 2.14 22.41
CA ALA A 326 7.12 0.79 22.80
C ALA A 326 7.85 0.03 21.67
N PHE A 327 7.63 0.36 20.39
CA PHE A 327 8.38 -0.26 19.29
C PHE A 327 9.83 0.19 19.20
N PHE A 328 10.16 1.39 19.70
CA PHE A 328 11.49 1.99 19.66
C PHE A 328 11.97 2.32 21.08
N PRO A 329 12.20 1.29 21.91
CA PRO A 329 12.61 1.51 23.29
C PRO A 329 13.96 2.24 23.37
N GLU A 330 14.17 3.04 24.41
CA GLU A 330 15.42 3.75 24.62
C GLU A 330 16.61 2.78 24.73
N ARG A 331 17.79 3.19 24.23
CA ARG A 331 19.00 2.35 24.25
C ARG A 331 19.26 1.80 25.65
N GLY A 332 19.37 0.48 25.77
CA GLY A 332 19.65 -0.20 27.04
C GLY A 332 18.43 -0.85 27.72
N THR A 333 17.21 -0.66 27.20
CA THR A 333 16.03 -1.44 27.60
C THR A 333 15.84 -2.65 26.69
N GLU A 334 16.76 -3.60 26.78
CA GLU A 334 16.66 -4.85 26.02
C GLU A 334 15.53 -5.72 26.59
N GLY A 335 14.52 -6.03 25.76
CA GLY A 335 13.50 -7.01 26.10
C GLY A 335 14.09 -8.42 26.21
N LEU A 336 13.28 -9.37 26.66
CA LEU A 336 13.71 -10.78 26.73
C LEU A 336 14.12 -11.27 25.33
N GLY A 337 15.32 -11.85 25.23
CA GLY A 337 15.78 -12.57 24.03
C GLY A 337 15.07 -13.92 23.87
N PHE A 338 15.43 -14.66 22.82
CA PHE A 338 14.79 -15.94 22.48
C PHE A 338 14.74 -16.96 23.65
N GLU A 339 15.84 -17.09 24.39
CA GLU A 339 15.95 -18.02 25.54
C GLU A 339 15.23 -17.54 26.79
N GLY A 340 15.03 -16.22 26.94
CA GLY A 340 14.28 -15.64 28.05
C GLY A 340 12.77 -15.78 27.90
N ARG A 341 12.29 -16.27 26.75
CA ARG A 341 10.87 -16.37 26.41
C ARG A 341 10.38 -17.82 26.43
N GLU A 342 9.18 -18.03 26.95
CA GLU A 342 8.46 -19.30 26.91
C GLU A 342 8.27 -19.77 25.46
N ALA A 343 8.61 -21.03 25.21
CA ALA A 343 8.44 -21.72 23.92
C ALA A 343 6.96 -22.07 23.62
N ALA A 344 6.07 -21.11 23.83
CA ALA A 344 4.63 -21.24 23.74
C ALA A 344 3.99 -20.02 23.05
N ALA A 345 2.72 -20.14 22.70
CA ALA A 345 1.91 -19.04 22.17
C ALA A 345 0.90 -18.54 23.21
N ALA A 346 0.88 -17.23 23.48
CA ALA A 346 -0.15 -16.62 24.32
C ALA A 346 -1.42 -16.32 23.49
N PHE A 347 -2.58 -16.71 24.00
CA PHE A 347 -3.90 -16.41 23.42
C PHE A 347 -4.76 -15.64 24.41
N VAL A 348 -4.74 -14.30 24.33
CA VAL A 348 -5.49 -13.45 25.27
C VAL A 348 -6.77 -12.97 24.59
N GLN A 349 -7.92 -13.58 24.90
CA GLN A 349 -9.18 -13.26 24.24
C GLN A 349 -10.42 -13.37 25.14
N SER A 350 -11.34 -12.41 25.00
CA SER A 350 -12.62 -12.36 25.72
C SER A 350 -13.84 -12.69 24.84
N ASN A 351 -13.74 -12.47 23.52
CA ASN A 351 -14.81 -12.73 22.56
C ASN A 351 -14.52 -14.04 21.79
N CYS A 352 -15.29 -15.08 22.07
CA CYS A 352 -14.93 -16.44 21.65
C CYS A 352 -15.73 -16.93 20.43
N LYS A 353 -16.91 -16.37 20.19
CA LYS A 353 -17.76 -16.72 19.05
C LYS A 353 -17.71 -15.57 18.05
N VAL A 354 -16.80 -15.67 17.10
CA VAL A 354 -16.51 -14.59 16.15
C VAL A 354 -16.51 -15.11 14.71
N PRO A 355 -16.93 -14.30 13.72
CA PRO A 355 -17.04 -14.73 12.32
C PRO A 355 -15.75 -15.27 11.71
N SER A 356 -14.57 -14.89 12.21
CA SER A 356 -13.30 -15.42 11.70
C SER A 356 -13.10 -16.92 11.96
N GLY A 357 -13.82 -17.52 12.92
CA GLY A 357 -13.60 -18.93 13.32
C GLY A 357 -12.25 -19.16 14.02
N ARG A 358 -11.62 -18.10 14.54
CA ARG A 358 -10.29 -18.20 15.16
C ARG A 358 -10.25 -19.13 16.37
N THR A 359 -11.36 -19.26 17.12
CA THR A 359 -11.37 -20.04 18.35
C THR A 359 -11.28 -21.53 18.04
N GLU A 360 -12.00 -21.97 17.01
CA GLU A 360 -11.93 -23.33 16.47
C GLU A 360 -10.55 -23.62 15.87
N LEU A 361 -9.96 -22.66 15.16
CA LEU A 361 -8.60 -22.76 14.63
C LEU A 361 -7.58 -22.97 15.76
N VAL A 362 -7.63 -22.16 16.82
CA VAL A 362 -6.70 -22.29 17.97
C VAL A 362 -6.95 -23.59 18.72
N ALA A 363 -8.19 -24.03 18.89
CA ALA A 363 -8.50 -25.33 19.48
C ALA A 363 -7.89 -26.49 18.67
N ASN A 364 -7.95 -26.42 17.33
CA ASN A 364 -7.30 -27.40 16.45
C ASN A 364 -5.78 -27.35 16.53
N LEU A 365 -5.18 -26.17 16.74
CA LEU A 365 -3.73 -26.07 16.97
C LEU A 365 -3.33 -26.73 18.30
N MET A 366 -4.13 -26.53 19.35
CA MET A 366 -3.91 -27.12 20.66
C MET A 366 -4.03 -28.65 20.67
N SER A 367 -4.92 -29.21 19.85
CA SER A 367 -5.19 -30.67 19.83
C SER A 367 -4.02 -31.51 19.31
N PHE A 368 -3.04 -30.91 18.62
CA PHE A 368 -1.83 -31.61 18.21
C PHE A 368 -0.92 -32.00 19.39
N GLY A 369 -0.99 -31.31 20.53
CA GLY A 369 -0.28 -31.64 21.77
C GLY A 369 1.21 -31.29 21.80
N ASP A 370 1.83 -30.96 20.67
CA ASP A 370 3.25 -30.62 20.53
C ASP A 370 3.52 -29.10 20.35
N VAL A 371 2.46 -28.28 20.43
CA VAL A 371 2.53 -26.82 20.47
C VAL A 371 1.83 -26.33 21.73
N ALA A 372 2.58 -25.71 22.64
CA ALA A 372 2.04 -25.12 23.85
C ALA A 372 1.30 -23.81 23.53
N VAL A 373 0.01 -23.74 23.88
CA VAL A 373 -0.80 -22.52 23.81
C VAL A 373 -1.35 -22.23 25.20
N HIS A 374 -1.09 -21.02 25.70
CA HIS A 374 -1.60 -20.54 26.98
C HIS A 374 -2.68 -19.48 26.73
N SER A 375 -3.93 -19.87 26.99
CA SER A 375 -5.11 -19.03 26.84
C SER A 375 -5.40 -18.25 28.11
N TYR A 376 -5.57 -16.94 27.97
CA TYR A 376 -5.96 -16.01 29.01
C TYR A 376 -7.30 -15.35 28.64
N GLY A 377 -8.17 -15.13 29.62
CA GLY A 377 -9.49 -14.54 29.40
C GLY A 377 -10.60 -15.60 29.31
N LYS A 378 -11.61 -15.36 28.48
CA LYS A 378 -12.84 -16.17 28.46
C LYS A 378 -12.81 -17.33 27.47
N CYS A 379 -11.87 -17.33 26.52
CA CYS A 379 -11.84 -18.28 25.42
C CYS A 379 -10.89 -19.44 25.67
N LEU A 380 -11.34 -20.68 25.38
CA LEU A 380 -10.65 -21.98 25.52
C LEU A 380 -10.18 -22.35 26.95
N ASN A 381 -9.82 -21.37 27.78
CA ASN A 381 -9.47 -21.47 29.18
C ASN A 381 -8.48 -22.60 29.52
N SER A 382 -7.40 -22.71 28.74
CA SER A 382 -6.35 -23.69 28.99
C SER A 382 -5.66 -23.41 30.33
N GLY A 383 -5.98 -24.21 31.36
CA GLY A 383 -5.32 -24.16 32.66
C GLY A 383 -5.79 -23.04 33.59
N ASN A 384 -6.99 -22.47 33.40
CA ASN A 384 -7.56 -21.42 34.26
C ASN A 384 -6.63 -20.23 34.50
N ARG A 385 -5.89 -19.83 33.46
CA ARG A 385 -4.91 -18.75 33.54
C ARG A 385 -5.62 -17.40 33.47
N SER A 386 -5.53 -16.64 34.56
CA SER A 386 -5.92 -15.23 34.60
C SER A 386 -4.67 -14.35 34.60
N LEU A 387 -4.85 -13.08 34.24
CA LEU A 387 -3.84 -12.06 34.55
C LEU A 387 -3.67 -12.00 36.06
N ALA A 388 -2.43 -11.87 36.53
CA ALA A 388 -2.18 -11.58 37.94
C ALA A 388 -2.67 -10.17 38.31
N GLU A 389 -2.88 -9.91 39.60
CA GLU A 389 -3.26 -8.57 40.07
C GLU A 389 -2.19 -7.54 39.67
N GLY A 390 -2.60 -6.48 38.97
CA GLY A 390 -1.70 -5.46 38.43
C GLY A 390 -0.93 -5.85 37.17
N GLU A 391 -1.04 -7.09 36.67
CA GLU A 391 -0.38 -7.54 35.44
C GLU A 391 -1.15 -7.07 34.19
N SER A 392 -0.46 -6.39 33.28
CA SER A 392 -1.07 -5.98 32.01
C SER A 392 -1.00 -7.09 30.96
N LYS A 393 -1.85 -7.00 29.93
CA LYS A 393 -1.77 -7.88 28.75
C LYS A 393 -0.37 -7.86 28.10
N MET A 394 0.27 -6.68 28.10
CA MET A 394 1.61 -6.50 27.54
C MET A 394 2.67 -7.28 28.33
N ASP A 395 2.54 -7.34 29.65
CA ASP A 395 3.48 -8.09 30.51
C ASP A 395 3.36 -9.58 30.27
N VAL A 396 2.14 -10.08 30.04
CA VAL A 396 1.94 -11.45 29.61
C VAL A 396 2.64 -11.71 28.29
N PHE A 397 2.35 -10.91 27.26
CA PHE A 397 2.91 -11.12 25.93
C PHE A 397 4.44 -11.16 25.97
N ARG A 398 5.11 -10.23 26.66
CA ARG A 398 6.58 -10.18 26.74
C ARG A 398 7.25 -11.49 27.18
N ARG A 399 6.56 -12.37 27.91
CA ARG A 399 7.09 -13.67 28.33
C ARG A 399 7.14 -14.70 27.20
N TYR A 400 6.38 -14.54 26.13
CA TYR A 400 6.19 -15.56 25.11
C TYR A 400 6.98 -15.28 23.84
N ARG A 401 7.37 -16.36 23.16
CA ARG A 401 7.92 -16.30 21.80
C ARG A 401 6.86 -15.93 20.77
N PHE A 402 5.62 -16.38 20.97
CA PHE A 402 4.50 -16.13 20.06
C PHE A 402 3.28 -15.52 20.76
N CYS A 403 2.56 -14.69 20.04
CA CYS A 403 1.23 -14.22 20.46
C CYS A 403 0.22 -14.51 19.35
N ILE A 404 -0.91 -15.10 19.69
CA ILE A 404 -2.00 -15.33 18.75
C ILE A 404 -2.75 -14.02 18.55
N ALA A 405 -2.52 -13.38 17.41
CA ALA A 405 -3.06 -12.09 17.02
C ALA A 405 -4.11 -12.26 15.91
N MET A 406 -5.15 -13.04 16.18
CA MET A 406 -6.21 -13.33 15.21
C MET A 406 -7.41 -12.40 15.43
N GLU A 407 -7.92 -11.81 14.36
CA GLU A 407 -9.01 -10.83 14.40
C GLU A 407 -10.39 -11.47 14.60
N ASN A 408 -11.36 -10.66 15.02
CA ASN A 408 -12.75 -11.13 15.18
C ASN A 408 -13.38 -11.47 13.83
N THR A 409 -13.00 -10.74 12.78
CA THR A 409 -13.50 -10.88 11.41
C THR A 409 -12.36 -10.68 10.42
N ILE A 410 -12.60 -11.03 9.15
CA ILE A 410 -11.63 -10.85 8.06
C ILE A 410 -12.16 -9.73 7.18
N ALA A 411 -11.56 -8.54 7.28
CA ALA A 411 -11.92 -7.38 6.48
C ALA A 411 -10.67 -6.58 6.09
N HIS A 412 -10.67 -5.95 4.91
CA HIS A 412 -9.59 -5.07 4.48
C HIS A 412 -9.37 -3.95 5.50
N ASP A 413 -8.12 -3.62 5.80
CA ASP A 413 -7.71 -2.59 6.76
C ASP A 413 -8.11 -2.82 8.23
N TYR A 414 -8.88 -3.87 8.54
CA TYR A 414 -9.29 -4.19 9.90
C TYR A 414 -8.15 -4.89 10.66
N ILE A 415 -7.31 -4.08 11.30
CA ILE A 415 -6.18 -4.51 12.11
C ILE A 415 -6.31 -3.90 13.49
N THR A 416 -6.46 -4.74 14.51
CA THR A 416 -6.80 -4.30 15.86
C THR A 416 -5.58 -4.27 16.78
N GLU A 417 -5.81 -3.95 18.06
CA GLU A 417 -4.78 -3.96 19.10
C GLU A 417 -4.05 -5.31 19.19
N LYS A 418 -4.67 -6.42 18.75
CA LYS A 418 -4.08 -7.76 18.82
C LYS A 418 -2.75 -7.86 18.09
N LEU A 419 -2.68 -7.32 16.87
CA LEU A 419 -1.42 -7.31 16.12
C LEU A 419 -0.42 -6.33 16.75
N TRP A 420 -0.88 -5.13 17.07
CA TRP A 420 0.00 -4.06 17.55
C TRP A 420 0.59 -4.34 18.94
N ASP A 421 -0.20 -4.91 19.85
CA ASP A 421 0.28 -5.34 21.17
C ASP A 421 1.28 -6.50 21.07
N ALA A 422 1.04 -7.46 20.18
CA ALA A 422 1.98 -8.57 19.97
C ALA A 422 3.33 -8.06 19.43
N LEU A 423 3.29 -7.18 18.42
CA LEU A 423 4.49 -6.52 17.92
C LEU A 423 5.16 -5.69 19.02
N ALA A 424 4.40 -4.94 19.83
CA ALA A 424 4.98 -4.04 20.84
C ALA A 424 5.63 -4.80 21.99
N ALA A 425 5.21 -6.04 22.23
CA ALA A 425 5.78 -6.93 23.24
C ALA A 425 7.08 -7.61 22.77
N GLY A 426 7.48 -7.42 21.51
CA GLY A 426 8.60 -8.13 20.90
C GLY A 426 8.31 -9.62 20.69
N CYS A 427 7.04 -9.99 20.57
CA CYS A 427 6.61 -11.35 20.27
C CYS A 427 6.40 -11.49 18.77
N VAL A 428 6.55 -12.72 18.26
CA VAL A 428 6.15 -13.02 16.89
C VAL A 428 4.63 -13.20 16.84
N PRO A 429 3.87 -12.33 16.14
CA PRO A 429 2.43 -12.47 16.04
C PRO A 429 2.07 -13.61 15.08
N ILE A 430 1.17 -14.49 15.51
CA ILE A 430 0.47 -15.44 14.65
C ILE A 430 -0.81 -14.76 14.20
N TYR A 431 -0.80 -14.24 12.97
CA TYR A 431 -1.83 -13.32 12.49
C TYR A 431 -2.84 -14.03 11.58
N TYR A 432 -4.12 -13.69 11.78
CA TYR A 432 -5.22 -14.09 10.90
C TYR A 432 -6.29 -13.00 10.92
N GLY A 433 -6.39 -12.24 9.83
CA GLY A 433 -7.25 -11.05 9.76
C GLY A 433 -7.19 -10.38 8.40
N ALA A 434 -6.92 -9.07 8.38
CA ALA A 434 -6.93 -8.23 7.18
C ALA A 434 -6.13 -8.84 6.01
N PRO A 435 -6.76 -9.07 4.83
CA PRO A 435 -6.09 -9.62 3.65
C PRO A 435 -4.86 -8.84 3.19
N ASN A 436 -4.83 -7.55 3.47
CA ASN A 436 -3.78 -6.63 3.07
C ASN A 436 -2.84 -6.24 4.21
N VAL A 437 -2.79 -7.02 5.31
CA VAL A 437 -1.94 -6.75 6.48
C VAL A 437 -0.48 -6.46 6.11
N ALA A 438 0.06 -7.14 5.10
CA ALA A 438 1.44 -6.98 4.64
C ALA A 438 1.80 -5.53 4.26
N ARG A 439 0.82 -4.70 3.87
CA ARG A 439 1.03 -3.28 3.58
C ARG A 439 1.40 -2.47 4.83
N TYR A 440 1.04 -2.95 6.01
CA TYR A 440 1.10 -2.19 7.27
C TYR A 440 2.16 -2.72 8.22
N LEU A 441 2.81 -3.85 7.91
CA LEU A 441 3.82 -4.43 8.78
C LEU A 441 5.11 -3.61 8.78
N PRO A 442 5.84 -3.56 9.90
CA PRO A 442 7.15 -2.90 9.96
C PRO A 442 8.20 -3.58 9.08
N ALA A 443 8.07 -4.89 8.86
CA ALA A 443 8.85 -5.70 7.93
C ALA A 443 7.99 -6.83 7.35
N ALA A 444 8.33 -7.32 6.16
CA ALA A 444 7.54 -8.33 5.45
C ALA A 444 7.43 -9.67 6.21
N ASN A 445 8.43 -10.01 7.02
CA ASN A 445 8.50 -11.26 7.78
C ASN A 445 8.09 -11.11 9.25
N ALA A 446 7.58 -9.93 9.67
CA ALA A 446 7.30 -9.59 11.07
C ALA A 446 6.20 -10.44 11.73
N ILE A 447 5.45 -11.23 10.96
CA ILE A 447 4.37 -12.10 11.43
C ILE A 447 4.55 -13.54 10.93
N VAL A 448 3.83 -14.45 11.56
CA VAL A 448 3.43 -15.73 10.95
C VAL A 448 2.02 -15.53 10.41
N ASP A 449 1.89 -15.37 9.09
CA ASP A 449 0.58 -15.19 8.44
C ASP A 449 -0.09 -16.55 8.23
N TYR A 450 -1.13 -16.83 9.01
CA TYR A 450 -1.87 -18.09 8.91
C TYR A 450 -2.49 -18.28 7.52
N ARG A 451 -2.90 -17.20 6.84
CA ARG A 451 -3.51 -17.29 5.50
C ARG A 451 -2.52 -17.84 4.48
N ALA A 452 -1.25 -17.44 4.61
CA ALA A 452 -0.18 -17.92 3.74
C ALA A 452 0.15 -19.41 3.99
N LEU A 453 -0.02 -19.88 5.23
CA LEU A 453 0.21 -21.28 5.59
C LEU A 453 -0.98 -22.20 5.24
N GLY A 454 -2.21 -21.68 5.30
CA GLY A 454 -3.42 -22.34 4.82
C GLY A 454 -3.98 -23.47 5.69
N SER A 455 -3.29 -23.93 6.73
CA SER A 455 -3.80 -24.98 7.62
C SER A 455 -3.21 -24.95 9.05
N PRO A 456 -3.91 -25.49 10.06
CA PRO A 456 -3.38 -25.64 11.42
C PRO A 456 -2.12 -26.54 11.48
N ALA A 457 -2.04 -27.55 10.61
CA ALA A 457 -0.88 -28.44 10.53
C ALA A 457 0.37 -27.72 10.01
N ALA A 458 0.23 -26.86 9.00
CA ALA A 458 1.33 -26.02 8.52
C ALA A 458 1.75 -24.98 9.56
N LEU A 459 0.79 -24.39 10.29
CA LEU A 459 1.06 -23.50 11.41
C LEU A 459 1.87 -24.22 12.51
N ARG A 460 1.46 -25.42 12.90
CA ARG A 460 2.19 -26.25 13.87
C ARG A 460 3.66 -26.44 13.47
N LEU A 461 3.92 -26.84 12.22
CA LEU A 461 5.28 -27.06 11.72
C LEU A 461 6.12 -25.77 11.73
N GLU A 462 5.54 -24.63 11.34
CA GLU A 462 6.25 -23.36 11.38
C GLU A 462 6.58 -22.91 12.80
N LEU A 463 5.66 -23.12 13.76
CA LEU A 463 5.93 -22.81 15.18
C LEU A 463 7.01 -23.73 15.76
N GLN A 464 7.04 -25.01 15.40
CA GLN A 464 8.11 -25.93 15.79
C GLN A 464 9.46 -25.51 15.21
N ARG A 465 9.49 -25.14 13.94
CA ARG A 465 10.69 -24.62 13.28
C ARG A 465 11.21 -23.37 13.98
N LEU A 466 10.34 -22.40 14.26
CA LEU A 466 10.70 -21.17 14.97
C LEU A 466 11.10 -21.41 16.43
N ASN A 467 10.56 -22.43 17.09
CA ASN A 467 10.95 -22.80 18.47
C ASN A 467 12.30 -23.52 18.56
N SER A 468 12.74 -24.14 17.45
CA SER A 468 14.02 -24.87 17.37
C SER A 468 15.14 -24.07 16.72
N ASP A 469 14.82 -22.97 16.04
CA ASP A 469 15.77 -22.10 15.35
C ASP A 469 15.65 -20.66 15.86
N ALA A 470 16.50 -20.33 16.83
CA ALA A 470 16.59 -18.99 17.42
C ALA A 470 16.82 -17.92 16.36
N ARG A 471 17.66 -18.17 15.35
CA ARG A 471 17.97 -17.19 14.30
C ARG A 471 16.75 -16.90 13.45
N ALA A 472 15.98 -17.94 13.09
CA ALA A 472 14.75 -17.75 12.34
C ALA A 472 13.69 -16.97 13.12
N TRP A 473 13.59 -17.18 14.44
CA TRP A 473 12.72 -16.40 15.31
C TRP A 473 13.21 -14.94 15.43
N GLU A 474 14.49 -14.74 15.72
CA GLU A 474 15.12 -13.42 15.83
C GLU A 474 14.96 -12.60 14.55
N ALA A 475 15.07 -13.23 13.38
CA ALA A 475 14.85 -12.59 12.09
C ALA A 475 13.45 -11.97 11.96
N LYS A 476 12.42 -12.52 12.62
CA LYS A 476 11.05 -11.97 12.61
C LYS A 476 10.89 -10.73 13.50
N VAL A 477 11.73 -10.58 14.53
CA VAL A 477 11.69 -9.43 15.46
C VAL A 477 12.83 -8.42 15.24
N ALA A 478 13.79 -8.73 14.37
CA ALA A 478 14.96 -7.90 14.06
C ALA A 478 14.62 -6.47 13.58
N TRP A 479 13.39 -6.23 13.13
CA TRP A 479 12.93 -4.89 12.75
C TRP A 479 12.86 -3.93 13.95
N HIS A 480 12.72 -4.42 15.19
CA HIS A 480 12.73 -3.58 16.40
C HIS A 480 14.04 -2.83 16.61
N ALA A 481 15.17 -3.39 16.15
CA ALA A 481 16.48 -2.74 16.25
C ALA A 481 16.67 -1.63 15.20
N LYS A 482 15.73 -1.46 14.26
CA LYS A 482 15.83 -0.49 13.17
C LYS A 482 15.10 0.80 13.54
N PRO A 483 15.60 1.98 13.16
CA PRO A 483 14.86 3.23 13.33
C PRO A 483 13.61 3.24 12.43
N LEU A 484 12.59 4.03 12.81
CA LEU A 484 11.34 4.18 12.04
C LEU A 484 11.59 4.49 10.55
N THR A 485 12.63 5.25 10.22
CA THR A 485 13.00 5.60 8.84
C THR A 485 13.38 4.40 7.97
N ALA A 486 13.88 3.31 8.58
CA ALA A 486 14.31 2.09 7.92
C ALA A 486 13.22 1.00 7.86
N LEU A 487 12.03 1.25 8.43
CA LEU A 487 10.89 0.35 8.37
C LEU A 487 10.13 0.49 7.05
N ALA A 488 9.26 -0.48 6.77
CA ALA A 488 8.48 -0.51 5.53
C ALA A 488 7.67 0.79 5.33
N PRO A 489 7.53 1.28 4.08
CA PRO A 489 6.87 2.56 3.81
C PRO A 489 5.44 2.66 4.34
N GLY A 490 4.68 1.56 4.31
CA GLY A 490 3.30 1.57 4.80
C GLY A 490 3.21 1.67 6.33
N PHE A 491 4.10 0.99 7.06
CA PHE A 491 4.20 1.18 8.51
C PHE A 491 4.60 2.61 8.87
N ARG A 492 5.54 3.22 8.12
CA ARG A 492 5.92 4.62 8.31
C ARG A 492 4.76 5.59 8.11
N ARG A 493 3.91 5.35 7.11
CA ARG A 493 2.70 6.15 6.88
C ARG A 493 1.68 5.96 8.01
N LEU A 494 1.50 4.73 8.51
CA LEU A 494 0.63 4.46 9.64
C LEU A 494 1.15 5.12 10.93
N ALA A 495 2.45 5.06 11.18
CA ALA A 495 3.08 5.71 12.31
C ALA A 495 2.86 7.23 12.27
N ARG A 496 3.04 7.84 11.08
CA ARG A 496 2.75 9.26 10.87
C ARG A 496 1.28 9.59 11.09
N LEU A 497 0.36 8.74 10.63
CA LEU A 497 -1.08 8.95 10.79
C LEU A 497 -1.43 9.14 12.27
N VAL A 498 -0.95 8.24 13.13
CA VAL A 498 -1.32 8.25 14.56
C VAL A 498 -0.50 9.24 15.40
N SER A 499 0.66 9.68 14.89
CA SER A 499 1.52 10.64 15.60
C SER A 499 1.27 12.11 15.25
N THR A 500 0.58 12.42 14.14
CA THR A 500 0.47 13.81 13.64
C THR A 500 -0.70 14.55 14.27
N SER A 501 -1.85 13.90 14.43
CA SER A 501 -3.05 14.51 14.99
C SER A 501 -4.00 13.42 15.50
N HIS A 502 -4.79 13.77 16.51
CA HIS A 502 -5.90 12.93 16.94
C HIS A 502 -6.98 12.89 15.84
N ALA A 503 -7.63 11.74 15.63
CA ALA A 503 -8.64 11.58 14.56
C ALA A 503 -9.83 12.56 14.72
N GLN A 504 -10.23 12.84 15.96
CA GLN A 504 -11.18 13.88 16.33
C GLN A 504 -10.76 15.29 15.86
N CYS A 505 -9.50 15.68 16.10
CA CYS A 505 -8.97 16.96 15.60
C CYS A 505 -8.93 16.98 14.07
N GLU A 506 -8.60 15.86 13.42
CA GLU A 506 -8.63 15.75 11.96
C GLU A 506 -10.06 15.94 11.43
N LEU A 507 -11.08 15.34 12.05
CA LEU A 507 -12.48 15.57 11.70
C LEU A 507 -12.83 17.06 11.79
N CYS A 508 -12.52 17.71 12.91
CA CYS A 508 -12.82 19.13 13.06
C CYS A 508 -12.03 20.00 12.06
N ALA A 509 -10.77 19.66 11.75
CA ALA A 509 -10.00 20.32 10.70
C ALA A 509 -10.69 20.23 9.32
N ARG A 510 -11.33 19.09 9.01
CA ARG A 510 -12.18 18.97 7.80
C ARG A 510 -13.42 19.85 7.87
N LEU A 511 -14.04 19.97 9.04
CA LEU A 511 -15.18 20.88 9.22
C LEU A 511 -14.77 22.34 9.04
N VAL A 512 -13.57 22.75 9.48
CA VAL A 512 -12.99 24.08 9.21
C VAL A 512 -12.77 24.28 7.71
N ASP A 513 -12.17 23.31 7.00
CA ASP A 513 -12.03 23.37 5.53
C ASP A 513 -13.40 23.56 4.84
N ARG A 514 -14.44 22.87 5.32
CA ARG A 514 -15.81 22.99 4.80
C ARG A 514 -16.45 24.35 5.10
N ARG A 515 -16.19 24.96 6.26
CA ARG A 515 -16.61 26.35 6.57
C ARG A 515 -16.03 27.35 5.55
N LEU A 516 -14.82 27.07 5.03
CA LEU A 516 -14.14 27.88 4.02
C LEU A 516 -14.45 27.47 2.57
N ASN A 517 -15.31 26.48 2.35
CA ASN A 517 -15.58 25.88 1.05
C ASN A 517 -14.29 25.39 0.33
N ASP A 518 -13.28 24.96 1.09
CA ASP A 518 -11.99 24.48 0.57
C ASP A 518 -11.93 22.95 0.55
N MET A 519 -12.69 22.36 -0.38
CA MET A 519 -12.81 20.90 -0.52
C MET A 519 -11.55 20.22 -1.08
N ARG A 520 -10.51 20.98 -1.44
CA ARG A 520 -9.26 20.46 -2.05
C ARG A 520 -8.47 19.53 -1.13
N ALA A 521 -8.69 19.66 0.18
CA ALA A 521 -8.02 18.86 1.20
C ALA A 521 -8.58 17.44 1.33
N GLU A 522 -9.88 17.20 1.08
CA GLU A 522 -10.59 15.95 1.44
C GLU A 522 -9.90 14.67 0.91
N ASP A 523 -9.27 14.73 -0.26
CA ASP A 523 -8.59 13.58 -0.89
C ASP A 523 -7.07 13.53 -0.67
N ALA A 524 -6.47 14.47 0.08
CA ALA A 524 -5.01 14.49 0.28
C ALA A 524 -4.48 13.22 0.98
N HIS A 525 -5.22 12.73 1.98
CA HIS A 525 -4.91 11.48 2.67
C HIS A 525 -4.93 10.29 1.69
N ARG A 526 -5.99 10.20 0.88
CA ARG A 526 -6.20 9.11 -0.08
C ARG A 526 -5.13 9.09 -1.16
N ARG A 527 -4.73 10.26 -1.67
CA ARG A 527 -3.57 10.41 -2.56
C ARG A 527 -2.27 9.93 -1.92
N ALA A 528 -2.05 10.20 -0.63
CA ALA A 528 -0.85 9.73 0.09
C ALA A 528 -0.76 8.20 0.21
N TRP A 529 -1.90 7.51 0.11
CA TRP A 529 -1.98 6.04 0.06
C TRP A 529 -2.17 5.48 -1.36
N GLY A 530 -2.11 6.32 -2.39
CA GLY A 530 -2.30 5.91 -3.78
C GLY A 530 -3.72 5.46 -4.11
N MET A 531 -4.71 5.92 -3.34
CA MET A 531 -6.12 5.60 -3.55
C MET A 531 -6.77 6.59 -4.54
N PRO A 532 -7.75 6.16 -5.35
CA PRO A 532 -8.50 7.04 -6.24
C PRO A 532 -9.22 8.15 -5.46
N SER A 533 -9.38 9.33 -6.07
CA SER A 533 -10.25 10.42 -5.58
C SER A 533 -11.73 10.12 -5.83
N GLY A 534 -12.64 10.57 -4.95
CA GLY A 534 -14.12 10.39 -5.08
C GLY A 534 -14.77 9.53 -3.99
N PRO A 535 -16.05 9.68 -3.63
CA PRO A 535 -16.67 9.02 -2.46
C PRO A 535 -16.42 7.50 -2.39
N PRO A 536 -16.42 6.86 -1.19
CA PRO A 536 -16.14 5.43 -1.03
C PRO A 536 -17.01 4.51 -1.91
N SER A 537 -18.22 4.97 -2.25
CA SER A 537 -19.17 4.29 -3.13
C SER A 537 -18.67 4.10 -4.56
N ASP A 538 -17.78 4.97 -5.06
CA ASP A 538 -17.18 4.82 -6.39
C ASP A 538 -16.00 3.81 -6.41
N VAL A 539 -15.45 3.48 -5.24
CA VAL A 539 -14.27 2.61 -5.09
C VAL A 539 -14.67 1.15 -4.78
N LEU A 540 -15.92 0.91 -4.40
CA LEU A 540 -16.49 -0.44 -4.22
C LEU A 540 -17.06 -1.05 -5.52
N ASN A 541 -16.86 -0.41 -6.67
CA ASN A 541 -17.06 -1.09 -7.95
C ASN A 541 -15.89 -2.06 -8.18
N VAL A 542 -16.08 -3.31 -7.76
CA VAL A 542 -15.19 -4.46 -8.02
C VAL A 542 -14.84 -4.61 -9.51
N THR A 543 -15.59 -3.95 -10.40
CA THR A 543 -15.33 -3.79 -11.83
C THR A 543 -14.10 -2.93 -12.18
N ALA A 544 -13.66 -2.00 -11.34
CA ALA A 544 -12.47 -1.17 -11.62
C ALA A 544 -11.13 -1.93 -11.45
N MET A 545 -11.08 -2.92 -10.55
CA MET A 545 -9.93 -3.84 -10.46
C MET A 545 -10.03 -4.97 -11.50
N ALA A 546 -11.25 -5.35 -11.91
CA ALA A 546 -11.45 -6.28 -13.03
C ALA A 546 -10.99 -5.67 -14.36
N THR A 547 -11.24 -4.39 -14.61
CA THR A 547 -10.76 -3.71 -15.84
C THR A 547 -9.25 -3.55 -15.89
N ALA A 548 -8.55 -3.45 -14.75
CA ALA A 548 -7.09 -3.51 -14.72
C ALA A 548 -6.56 -4.93 -15.04
N ALA A 549 -7.26 -5.98 -14.60
CA ALA A 549 -6.94 -7.37 -14.95
C ALA A 549 -7.33 -7.73 -16.40
N GLU A 550 -8.42 -7.18 -16.92
CA GLU A 550 -8.84 -7.32 -18.33
C GLU A 550 -7.92 -6.55 -19.27
N ASN A 551 -7.42 -5.37 -18.88
CA ASN A 551 -6.42 -4.64 -19.67
C ASN A 551 -5.06 -5.34 -19.68
N LEU A 552 -4.68 -6.02 -18.59
CA LEU A 552 -3.51 -6.92 -18.57
C LEU A 552 -3.74 -8.18 -19.40
N GLY A 553 -4.96 -8.74 -19.38
CA GLY A 553 -5.36 -9.87 -20.24
C GLY A 553 -5.40 -9.52 -21.73
N ALA A 554 -5.84 -8.31 -22.08
CA ALA A 554 -5.83 -7.79 -23.45
C ALA A 554 -4.41 -7.51 -23.96
N LEU A 555 -3.51 -7.02 -23.09
CA LEU A 555 -2.09 -6.89 -23.42
C LEU A 555 -1.43 -8.25 -23.66
N MET A 556 -1.78 -9.28 -22.87
CA MET A 556 -1.26 -10.63 -23.05
C MET A 556 -1.83 -11.33 -24.29
N SER A 557 -3.09 -11.05 -24.67
CA SER A 557 -3.69 -11.60 -25.89
C SER A 557 -3.10 -10.96 -27.16
N HIS A 558 -2.80 -9.66 -27.15
CA HIS A 558 -2.14 -8.99 -28.28
C HIS A 558 -0.70 -9.45 -28.47
N VAL A 559 0.00 -9.81 -27.38
CA VAL A 559 1.32 -10.44 -27.45
C VAL A 559 1.24 -11.88 -27.98
N GLN A 560 0.17 -12.64 -27.67
CA GLN A 560 -0.04 -13.98 -28.22
C GLN A 560 -0.43 -13.99 -29.71
N VAL A 561 -1.21 -13.01 -30.19
CA VAL A 561 -1.55 -12.87 -31.61
C VAL A 561 -0.33 -12.45 -32.43
N ALA A 562 0.49 -11.51 -31.93
CA ALA A 562 1.75 -11.12 -32.57
C ALA A 562 2.82 -12.22 -32.58
N LEU A 563 2.71 -13.23 -31.71
CA LEU A 563 3.56 -14.43 -31.69
C LEU A 563 3.02 -15.58 -32.55
N ALA A 564 1.78 -15.49 -33.03
CA ALA A 564 1.18 -16.47 -33.94
C ALA A 564 1.31 -16.07 -35.42
N GLU A 565 1.55 -14.77 -35.69
CA GLU A 565 1.77 -14.22 -37.05
C GLU A 565 3.26 -14.02 -37.42
N ALA A 566 4.19 -14.41 -36.55
CA ALA A 566 5.65 -14.41 -36.78
C ALA A 566 6.24 -15.81 -36.59
#